data_AF-A0A8B2GYR9-F1
#
_entry.id   AF-A0A8B2GYR9-F1
#
_cell.length_a   1.000
_cell.length_b   1.000
_cell.length_c   1.000
_cell.angle_alpha   90.00
_cell.angle_beta   90.00
_cell.angle_gamma   90.00
#
_symmetry.space_group_name_H-M   'P 1'
#
loop_
_entity.id
_entity.type
_entity.pdbx_description
1 polymer ?
#
loop_
_entity_poly.entity_id
_entity_poly.type
_entity_poly.pdbx_seq_one_letter_code
_entity_poly.pdbx_strand_id
1 'polypeptide(L)' 'MATWAQLNFQDAASPMMEQMNYFHDHTMMVLIIITMLVAYVMMSM' A
#
# COMPACT_ATOMS: atom_id res chain seq x y z
N MET A 1 -8.11 -8.58 15.19
CA MET A 1 -9.52 -8.21 14.86
C MET A 1 -9.49 -6.83 14.25
N ALA A 2 -10.23 -6.61 13.17
CA ALA A 2 -10.29 -5.29 12.57
C ALA A 2 -11.00 -4.31 13.51
N THR A 3 -10.39 -3.14 13.73
CA THR A 3 -11.05 -2.03 14.43
C THR A 3 -11.76 -1.13 13.44
N TRP A 4 -12.72 -0.33 13.92
CA TRP A 4 -13.35 0.70 13.10
C TRP A 4 -12.28 1.65 12.51
N ALA A 5 -12.46 2.03 11.24
CA ALA A 5 -11.56 2.91 10.49
C ALA A 5 -10.11 2.40 10.32
N GLN A 6 -9.87 1.08 10.41
CA GLN A 6 -8.56 0.51 10.13
C GLN A 6 -8.27 0.51 8.62
N LEU A 7 -7.29 1.32 8.19
CA LEU A 7 -6.88 1.43 6.79
C LEU A 7 -5.79 0.42 6.39
N ASN A 8 -4.93 0.03 7.34
CA ASN A 8 -3.86 -0.94 7.12
C ASN A 8 -4.32 -2.37 7.45
N PHE A 9 -3.49 -3.37 7.11
CA PHE A 9 -3.73 -4.74 7.55
C PHE A 9 -3.72 -4.88 9.08
N GLN A 10 -4.38 -5.94 9.57
CA GLN A 10 -4.29 -6.33 10.96
C GLN A 10 -2.87 -6.79 11.30
N ASP A 11 -2.52 -6.75 12.58
CA ASP A 11 -1.25 -7.27 13.07
C ASP A 11 -1.05 -8.73 12.60
N ALA A 12 0.20 -9.02 12.19
CA ALA A 12 0.52 -10.30 11.61
C ALA A 12 0.37 -11.43 12.65
N ALA A 13 -0.51 -12.39 12.38
CA ALA A 13 -0.72 -13.56 13.23
C ALA A 13 0.15 -14.77 12.82
N SER A 14 0.88 -14.68 11.69
CA SER A 14 1.81 -15.72 11.23
C SER A 14 2.99 -15.11 10.45
N PRO A 15 4.14 -15.80 10.38
CA PRO A 15 5.30 -15.33 9.61
C PRO A 15 5.00 -15.09 8.13
N MET A 16 4.08 -15.88 7.55
CA MET A 16 3.66 -15.70 6.15
C MET A 16 2.88 -14.39 5.96
N MET A 17 2.05 -14.01 6.92
CA MET A 17 1.30 -12.75 6.88
C MET A 17 2.22 -11.54 6.96
N GLU A 18 3.31 -11.64 7.73
CA GLU A 18 4.33 -10.60 7.78
C GLU A 18 5.02 -10.42 6.41
N GLN A 19 5.38 -11.51 5.74
CA GLN A 19 5.95 -11.47 4.39
C GLN A 19 4.98 -10.86 3.36
N MET A 20 3.68 -11.17 3.46
CA MET A 20 2.68 -10.55 2.60
C MET A 20 2.51 -9.05 2.87
N ASN A 21 2.59 -8.61 4.12
CA ASN A 21 2.57 -7.19 4.46
C ASN A 21 3.78 -6.46 3.88
N TYR A 22 5.00 -7.02 3.96
CA TYR A 22 6.18 -6.45 3.32
C TYR A 22 6.05 -6.36 1.79
N PHE A 23 5.52 -7.40 1.17
CA PHE A 23 5.27 -7.41 -0.28
C PHE A 23 4.23 -6.36 -0.69
N HIS A 24 3.17 -6.23 0.09
CA HIS A 24 2.14 -5.22 -0.13
C HIS A 24 2.74 -3.81 -0.07
N ASP A 25 3.52 -3.50 0.97
CA ASP A 25 4.09 -2.16 1.14
C ASP A 25 5.01 -1.79 -0.02
N HIS A 26 5.80 -2.75 -0.51
CA HIS A 26 6.61 -2.56 -1.71
C HIS A 26 5.75 -2.27 -2.95
N THR A 27 4.67 -3.01 -3.14
CA THR A 27 3.76 -2.83 -4.28
C THR A 27 3.05 -1.46 -4.21
N MET A 28 2.59 -1.06 -3.02
CA MET A 28 1.93 0.23 -2.81
C MET A 28 2.86 1.40 -3.07
N MET A 29 4.15 1.31 -2.69
CA MET A 29 5.15 2.32 -3.05
C MET A 29 5.25 2.51 -4.57
N VAL A 30 5.30 1.41 -5.34
CA VAL A 30 5.36 1.47 -6.81
C VAL A 30 4.09 2.11 -7.40
N LEU A 31 2.91 1.70 -6.92
CA LEU A 31 1.64 2.26 -7.38
C LEU A 31 1.53 3.77 -7.09
N ILE A 32 1.96 4.20 -5.91
CA ILE A 32 1.96 5.61 -5.51
C ILE A 32 2.89 6.43 -6.42
N ILE A 33 4.07 5.92 -6.76
CA ILE A 33 4.98 6.60 -7.69
C ILE A 33 4.34 6.74 -9.07
N ILE A 34 3.74 5.67 -9.60
CA ILE A 34 3.09 5.69 -10.92
C ILE A 34 1.91 6.67 -10.93
N THR A 35 1.05 6.61 -9.92
CA THR A 35 -0.13 7.49 -9.83
C THR A 35 0.26 8.97 -9.69
N MET A 36 1.29 9.28 -8.89
CA MET A 36 1.83 10.64 -8.81
C MET A 36 2.44 11.11 -10.13
N LEU A 37 3.19 10.26 -10.83
CA LEU A 37 3.76 10.59 -12.13
C LEU A 37 2.66 10.89 -13.16
N VAL A 38 1.62 10.04 -13.22
CA VAL A 38 0.49 10.26 -14.12
C VAL A 38 -0.27 11.53 -13.74
N ALA A 39 -0.54 11.76 -12.46
CA ALA A 39 -1.20 12.97 -12.00
C ALA A 39 -0.40 14.24 -12.34
N TYR A 40 0.92 14.19 -12.19
CA TYR A 40 1.82 15.29 -12.58
C TYR A 40 1.73 15.57 -14.08
N VAL A 41 1.79 14.54 -14.94
CA VAL A 41 1.62 14.70 -16.38
C VAL A 41 0.28 15.34 -16.70
N MET A 42 -0.81 14.83 -16.12
CA MET A 42 -2.17 15.35 -16.33
C MET A 42 -2.36 16.80 -15.85
N MET A 43 -1.61 17.26 -14.85
CA MET A 43 -1.67 18.65 -14.37
C MET A 43 -0.77 19.59 -15.18
N SER A 44 0.32 19.07 -15.75
CA SER A 44 1.24 19.83 -16.59
C SER A 44 0.77 19.99 -18.04
N MET A 45 -0.07 19.06 -18.52
CA MET A 45 -0.79 19.13 -19.79
C MET A 45 -2.04 19.99 -19.62
#